data_AF-A0A2X2T822-F1
#
_entry.id   AF-A0A2X2T822-F1
#
_cell.length_a   1.000
_cell.length_b   1.000
_cell.length_c   1.000
_cell.angle_alpha   90.00
_cell.angle_beta   90.00
_cell.angle_gamma   90.00
#
_symmetry.space_group_name_H-M   'P 1'
#
loop_
_entity.id
_entity.type
_entity.pdbx_description
1 polymer ?
#
loop_
_entity_poly.entity_id
_entity_poly.type
_entity_poly.pdbx_seq_one_letter_code
_entity_poly.pdbx_strand_id
1 'polypeptide(L)'
;MEWLQQPQMYKGKTVAELKERIQLDFNPQGLGNQVAIERAIEYFLKDSLLVHHPQCVAHLHCPSLVVSQAAEVLINATNQSMDSWDQSPSATIIEMKLIEWLRAQVGYQPGDAGVFTSGGTQSNLMGLMLARDAYFARQGHSVQQDGLTGDIRKIRVLCSENAHFSVQKNMALMGMGYQSVTLVKTDEFARMDVNDLAAKIAQAKANGEQIMAIVATAGTTDAGAIGPAERHREAGR
;
A
#
# COMPACT_ATOMS: atom_id res chain seq x y z
N MET A 1 -4.95 9.76 -30.59
CA MET A 1 -6.35 9.35 -30.43
C MET A 1 -6.56 7.87 -30.77
N GLU A 2 -5.98 7.35 -31.86
CA GLU A 2 -6.15 5.94 -32.27
C GLU A 2 -5.83 4.90 -31.18
N TRP A 3 -4.83 5.15 -30.32
CA TRP A 3 -4.50 4.24 -29.23
C TRP A 3 -5.65 4.02 -28.22
N LEU A 4 -6.44 5.05 -27.92
CA LEU A 4 -7.60 4.97 -27.02
C LEU A 4 -8.78 4.22 -27.65
N GLN A 5 -8.77 4.04 -28.97
CA GLN A 5 -9.85 3.40 -29.72
C GLN A 5 -9.53 1.93 -30.04
N GLN A 6 -8.50 1.36 -29.43
CA GLN A 6 -8.15 -0.04 -29.68
C GLN A 6 -9.26 -0.98 -29.19
N PRO A 7 -9.66 -1.98 -29.99
CA PRO A 7 -10.78 -2.87 -29.69
C PRO A 7 -10.43 -3.97 -28.67
N GLN A 8 -9.16 -4.08 -28.25
CA GLN A 8 -8.68 -5.10 -27.34
C GLN A 8 -7.90 -4.43 -26.20
N MET A 9 -8.04 -4.94 -24.98
CA MET A 9 -7.31 -4.42 -23.81
C MET A 9 -5.79 -4.65 -23.89
N TYR A 10 -5.36 -5.68 -24.61
CA TYR A 10 -3.96 -6.03 -24.82
C TYR A 10 -3.83 -6.80 -26.14
N LYS A 11 -2.75 -6.54 -26.89
CA LYS A 11 -2.51 -7.16 -28.20
C LYS A 11 -2.05 -8.62 -28.14
N GLY A 12 -1.91 -9.18 -26.94
CA GLY A 12 -1.60 -10.59 -26.74
C GLY A 12 -0.15 -10.99 -27.00
N LYS A 13 0.78 -10.03 -27.18
CA LYS A 13 2.21 -10.35 -27.35
C LYS A 13 2.74 -11.11 -26.13
N THR A 14 3.55 -12.12 -26.38
CA THR A 14 4.27 -12.85 -25.35
C THR A 14 5.43 -12.02 -24.82
N VAL A 15 5.96 -12.42 -23.66
CA VAL A 15 7.18 -11.81 -23.09
C VAL A 15 8.37 -11.92 -24.06
N ALA A 16 8.49 -13.02 -24.79
CA ALA A 16 9.56 -13.22 -25.77
C ALA A 16 9.44 -12.22 -26.94
N GLU A 17 8.24 -12.08 -27.51
CA GLU A 17 7.99 -11.14 -28.60
C GLU A 17 8.21 -9.68 -28.18
N LEU A 18 7.81 -9.31 -26.96
CA LEU A 18 8.09 -7.96 -26.43
C LEU A 18 9.59 -7.71 -26.23
N LYS A 19 10.33 -8.70 -25.71
CA LYS A 19 11.80 -8.58 -25.55
C LYS A 19 12.52 -8.43 -26.89
N GLU A 20 12.08 -9.16 -27.91
CA GLU A 20 12.66 -9.05 -29.24
C GLU A 20 12.33 -7.70 -29.88
N ARG A 21 11.10 -7.24 -29.73
CA ARG A 21 10.61 -5.98 -30.33
C ARG A 21 11.16 -4.72 -29.66
N ILE A 22 11.22 -4.68 -28.33
CA ILE A 22 11.62 -3.49 -27.57
C ILE A 22 13.14 -3.45 -27.51
N GLN A 23 13.73 -2.79 -28.51
CA GLN A 23 15.17 -2.55 -28.59
C GLN A 23 15.48 -1.12 -28.18
N LEU A 24 16.18 -0.95 -27.05
CA LEU A 24 16.59 0.34 -26.53
C LEU A 24 18.10 0.46 -26.65
N ASP A 25 18.55 1.35 -27.54
CA ASP A 25 19.96 1.69 -27.72
C ASP A 25 20.28 2.98 -26.95
N PHE A 26 21.03 2.83 -25.86
CA PHE A 26 21.42 3.94 -24.99
C PHE A 26 22.82 4.40 -25.36
N ASN A 27 22.95 5.64 -25.80
CA ASN A 27 24.23 6.25 -26.14
C ASN A 27 24.41 7.62 -25.45
N PRO A 28 25.65 8.11 -25.27
CA PRO A 28 25.92 9.38 -24.60
C PRO A 28 25.33 10.61 -25.28
N GLN A 29 25.07 10.55 -26.59
CA GLN A 29 24.51 11.66 -27.37
C GLN A 29 22.98 11.76 -27.20
N GLY A 30 22.32 10.68 -26.78
CA GLY A 30 20.88 10.57 -26.74
C GLY A 30 20.24 10.57 -28.14
N LEU A 31 18.91 10.53 -28.17
CA LEU A 31 18.12 10.52 -29.42
C LEU A 31 17.46 11.87 -29.73
N GLY A 32 17.49 12.82 -28.79
CA GLY A 32 16.66 14.02 -28.81
C GLY A 32 15.20 13.76 -28.44
N ASN A 33 14.51 14.79 -27.94
CA ASN A 33 13.17 14.65 -27.35
C ASN A 33 12.14 14.08 -28.32
N GLN A 34 12.11 14.58 -29.56
CA GLN A 34 11.12 14.16 -30.56
C GLN A 34 11.22 12.66 -30.85
N VAL A 35 12.43 12.18 -31.19
CA VAL A 35 12.67 10.76 -31.51
C VAL A 35 12.43 9.87 -30.29
N ALA A 36 12.81 10.34 -29.09
CA ALA A 36 12.56 9.61 -27.85
C ALA A 36 11.05 9.43 -27.58
N ILE A 37 10.25 10.49 -27.77
CA ILE A 37 8.79 10.43 -27.62
C ILE A 37 8.16 9.52 -28.67
N GLU A 38 8.59 9.60 -29.93
CA GLU A 38 8.12 8.71 -31.00
C GLU A 38 8.39 7.23 -30.67
N ARG A 39 9.58 6.93 -30.14
CA ARG A 39 9.91 5.57 -29.66
C ARG A 39 9.08 5.15 -28.45
N ALA A 40 8.81 6.05 -27.51
CA ALA A 40 7.92 5.75 -26.38
C ALA A 40 6.49 5.42 -26.87
N ILE A 41 5.99 6.14 -27.86
CA ILE A 41 4.69 5.81 -28.47
C ILE A 41 4.75 4.43 -29.14
N GLU A 42 5.81 4.13 -29.89
CA GLU A 42 5.95 2.89 -30.65
C GLU A 42 6.13 1.64 -29.78
N TYR A 43 7.03 1.70 -28.79
CA TYR A 43 7.43 0.55 -28.00
C TYR A 43 6.68 0.41 -26.68
N PHE A 44 6.31 1.52 -26.05
CA PHE A 44 5.61 1.50 -24.78
C PHE A 44 4.10 1.62 -24.99
N LEU A 45 3.62 2.70 -25.59
CA LEU A 45 2.18 2.98 -25.65
C LEU A 45 1.43 1.91 -26.45
N LYS A 46 1.88 1.57 -27.67
CA LYS A 46 1.18 0.64 -28.57
C LYS A 46 0.93 -0.75 -28.00
N ASP A 47 1.78 -1.25 -27.12
CA ASP A 47 1.72 -2.60 -26.55
C ASP A 47 1.38 -2.58 -25.04
N SER A 48 0.99 -1.43 -24.50
CA SER A 48 0.55 -1.30 -23.11
C SER A 48 -0.83 -1.93 -22.88
N LEU A 49 -1.06 -2.40 -21.66
CA LEU A 49 -2.39 -2.80 -21.18
C LEU A 49 -3.31 -1.58 -21.05
N LEU A 50 -4.50 -1.66 -21.62
CA LEU A 50 -5.49 -0.59 -21.61
C LEU A 50 -6.44 -0.75 -20.42
N VAL A 51 -6.10 -0.16 -19.28
CA VAL A 51 -6.93 -0.25 -18.05
C VAL A 51 -8.30 0.42 -18.14
N HIS A 52 -8.50 1.29 -19.12
CA HIS A 52 -9.80 1.89 -19.42
C HIS A 52 -10.69 0.99 -20.29
N HIS A 53 -10.14 -0.09 -20.86
CA HIS A 53 -10.92 -0.99 -21.68
C HIS A 53 -11.89 -1.79 -20.79
N PRO A 54 -13.19 -1.92 -21.14
CA PRO A 54 -14.21 -2.56 -20.29
C PRO A 54 -13.92 -4.02 -19.90
N GLN A 55 -13.06 -4.70 -20.66
CA GLN A 55 -12.64 -6.09 -20.40
C GLN A 55 -11.40 -6.19 -19.49
N CYS A 56 -10.74 -5.08 -19.15
CA CYS A 56 -9.59 -5.07 -18.25
C CYS A 56 -10.05 -5.09 -16.78
N VAL A 57 -10.52 -6.25 -16.31
CA VAL A 57 -11.18 -6.42 -15.01
C VAL A 57 -10.47 -7.42 -14.09
N ALA A 58 -9.15 -7.57 -14.22
CA ALA A 58 -8.38 -8.61 -13.52
C ALA A 58 -7.92 -8.22 -12.11
N HIS A 59 -7.52 -6.96 -11.90
CA HIS A 59 -6.81 -6.53 -10.68
C HIS A 59 -7.33 -5.20 -10.17
N LEU A 60 -6.90 -4.80 -8.96
CA LEU A 60 -7.09 -3.47 -8.38
C LEU A 60 -6.24 -2.39 -9.10
N HIS A 61 -6.28 -2.38 -10.43
CA HIS A 61 -5.61 -1.45 -11.32
C HIS A 61 -6.69 -0.64 -12.05
N CYS A 62 -7.09 0.47 -11.44
CA CYS A 62 -8.20 1.27 -11.94
C CYS A 62 -7.81 2.13 -13.15
N PRO A 63 -8.77 2.46 -14.04
CA PRO A 63 -8.59 3.53 -15.00
C PRO A 63 -8.41 4.87 -14.27
N SER A 64 -7.47 5.69 -14.75
CA SER A 64 -7.20 7.00 -14.17
C SER A 64 -8.27 8.03 -14.55
N LEU A 65 -8.64 8.87 -13.59
CA LEU A 65 -9.54 10.00 -13.82
C LEU A 65 -8.84 11.07 -14.66
N VAL A 66 -9.57 11.73 -15.56
CA VAL A 66 -9.04 12.83 -16.40
C VAL A 66 -8.44 13.95 -15.55
N VAL A 67 -9.09 14.31 -14.44
CA VAL A 67 -8.56 15.31 -13.50
C VAL A 67 -7.25 14.88 -12.84
N SER A 68 -7.08 13.58 -12.57
CA SER A 68 -5.83 13.04 -12.04
C SER A 68 -4.70 13.16 -13.06
N GLN A 69 -4.98 12.89 -14.34
CA GLN A 69 -4.00 13.06 -15.41
C GLN A 69 -3.59 14.53 -15.58
N ALA A 70 -4.54 15.46 -15.47
CA ALA A 70 -4.23 16.89 -15.51
C ALA A 70 -3.39 17.33 -14.30
N ALA A 71 -3.67 16.80 -13.10
CA ALA A 71 -2.87 17.05 -11.92
C ALA A 71 -1.43 16.54 -12.07
N GLU A 72 -1.22 15.35 -12.66
CA GLU A 72 0.12 14.80 -12.93
C GLU A 72 0.97 15.71 -13.83
N VAL A 73 0.36 16.36 -14.83
CA VAL A 73 1.07 17.33 -15.66
C VAL A 73 1.56 18.52 -14.83
N LEU A 74 0.73 19.04 -13.90
CA LEU A 74 1.11 20.14 -13.01
C LEU A 74 2.17 19.73 -12.00
N ILE A 75 2.04 18.54 -11.41
CA ILE A 75 3.03 17.97 -10.49
C ILE A 75 4.38 17.84 -11.20
N ASN A 76 4.41 17.26 -12.40
CA ASN A 76 5.63 17.12 -13.19
C ASN A 76 6.24 18.48 -13.59
N ALA A 77 5.42 19.43 -14.02
CA ALA A 77 5.89 20.75 -14.46
C ALA A 77 6.48 21.59 -13.30
N THR A 78 6.01 21.38 -12.07
CA THR A 78 6.42 22.16 -10.89
C THR A 78 7.45 21.46 -10.02
N ASN A 79 7.52 20.12 -10.09
CA ASN A 79 8.49 19.27 -9.40
C ASN A 79 8.71 19.65 -7.92
N GLN A 80 7.61 19.93 -7.21
CA GLN A 80 7.65 20.35 -5.80
C GLN A 80 8.07 19.18 -4.90
N SER A 81 8.93 19.44 -3.92
CA SER A 81 9.37 18.45 -2.94
C SER A 81 8.67 18.65 -1.60
N MET A 82 7.94 17.63 -1.16
CA MET A 82 7.05 17.68 0.02
C MET A 82 7.78 17.58 1.37
N ASP A 83 9.12 17.53 1.36
CA ASP A 83 9.95 17.36 2.56
C ASP A 83 10.08 18.65 3.38
N SER A 84 9.86 19.82 2.77
CA SER A 84 10.00 21.11 3.43
C SER A 84 9.16 22.22 2.79
N TRP A 85 8.83 23.22 3.60
CA TRP A 85 7.94 24.32 3.21
C TRP A 85 8.47 25.15 2.03
N ASP A 86 9.76 25.46 2.03
CA ASP A 86 10.41 26.26 1.00
C ASP A 86 10.55 25.55 -0.35
N GLN A 87 10.33 24.23 -0.38
CA GLN A 87 10.30 23.42 -1.60
C GLN A 87 8.88 23.08 -2.11
N SER A 88 7.84 23.35 -1.31
CA SER A 88 6.46 22.97 -1.65
C SER A 88 5.37 23.79 -0.92
N PRO A 89 5.42 25.13 -0.87
CA PRO A 89 4.59 25.93 0.03
C PRO A 89 3.07 25.71 -0.20
N SER A 90 2.61 25.87 -1.44
CA SER A 90 1.19 25.65 -1.77
C SER A 90 0.80 24.17 -1.68
N ALA A 91 1.69 23.26 -2.09
CA ALA A 91 1.39 21.83 -2.08
C ALA A 91 1.31 21.27 -0.64
N THR A 92 2.12 21.77 0.28
CA THR A 92 2.06 21.45 1.72
C THR A 92 0.68 21.79 2.30
N ILE A 93 0.17 23.00 2.04
CA ILE A 93 -1.16 23.38 2.54
C ILE A 93 -2.26 22.52 1.91
N ILE A 94 -2.17 22.22 0.61
CA ILE A 94 -3.12 21.35 -0.07
C ILE A 94 -3.12 19.95 0.55
N GLU A 95 -1.94 19.37 0.80
CA GLU A 95 -1.81 18.06 1.45
C GLU A 95 -2.43 18.07 2.85
N MET A 96 -2.13 19.07 3.67
CA MET A 96 -2.73 19.20 5.01
C MET A 96 -4.27 19.26 4.94
N LYS A 97 -4.84 20.04 4.00
CA LYS A 97 -6.29 20.13 3.83
C LYS A 97 -6.93 18.83 3.36
N LEU A 98 -6.25 18.08 2.49
CA LEU A 98 -6.68 16.74 2.08
C LEU A 98 -6.65 15.76 3.26
N ILE A 99 -5.61 15.81 4.09
CA ILE A 99 -5.50 14.98 5.30
C ILE A 99 -6.61 15.31 6.29
N GLU A 100 -6.85 16.59 6.60
CA GLU A 100 -7.96 17.05 7.44
C GLU A 100 -9.30 16.48 6.93
N TRP A 101 -9.55 16.58 5.63
CA TRP A 101 -10.77 16.08 5.00
C TRP A 101 -10.89 14.55 5.06
N LEU A 102 -9.83 13.81 4.70
CA LEU A 102 -9.80 12.33 4.73
C LEU A 102 -10.01 11.79 6.15
N ARG A 103 -9.40 12.43 7.15
CA ARG A 103 -9.59 12.06 8.57
C ARG A 103 -11.05 12.17 8.99
N ALA A 104 -11.74 13.22 8.55
CA ALA A 104 -13.16 13.40 8.83
C ALA A 104 -14.02 12.30 8.17
N GLN A 105 -13.68 11.87 6.95
CA GLN A 105 -14.39 10.77 6.27
C GLN A 105 -14.24 9.44 7.00
N VAL A 106 -13.08 9.19 7.63
CA VAL A 106 -12.82 7.98 8.44
C VAL A 106 -13.48 8.07 9.83
N GLY A 107 -13.93 9.25 10.26
CA GLY A 107 -14.53 9.47 11.57
C GLY A 107 -13.52 9.72 12.70
N TYR A 108 -12.30 10.15 12.37
CA TYR A 108 -11.32 10.59 13.37
C TYR A 108 -11.67 11.96 13.95
N GLN A 109 -11.16 12.21 15.16
CA GLN A 109 -11.27 13.52 15.80
C GLN A 109 -10.53 14.60 14.98
N PRO A 110 -10.95 15.88 15.10
CA PRO A 110 -10.27 16.99 14.43
C PRO A 110 -8.76 16.99 14.64
N GLY A 111 -8.02 17.31 13.60
CA GLY A 111 -6.56 17.33 13.59
C GLY A 111 -6.00 17.10 12.19
N ASP A 112 -4.69 17.22 12.06
CA ASP A 112 -3.92 17.19 10.81
C ASP A 112 -2.92 16.02 10.75
N ALA A 113 -2.92 15.14 11.75
CA ALA A 113 -2.02 13.98 11.79
C ALA A 113 -2.33 12.99 10.65
N GLY A 114 -1.42 12.91 9.69
CA GLY A 114 -1.46 12.02 8.53
C GLY A 114 -0.30 12.37 7.59
N VAL A 115 -0.07 11.53 6.58
CA VAL A 115 0.93 11.79 5.54
C VAL A 115 0.55 11.00 4.29
N PHE A 116 0.78 11.57 3.11
CA PHE A 116 0.68 10.80 1.87
C PHE A 116 1.86 9.84 1.74
N THR A 117 1.60 8.66 1.18
CA THR A 117 2.62 7.63 0.95
C THR A 117 2.53 7.15 -0.49
N SER A 118 3.55 6.44 -0.95
CA SER A 118 3.58 5.82 -2.29
C SER A 118 2.43 4.82 -2.55
N GLY A 119 1.76 4.35 -1.50
CA GLY A 119 0.61 3.45 -1.61
C GLY A 119 0.43 2.56 -0.38
N GLY A 120 -0.56 1.67 -0.44
CA GLY A 120 -1.00 0.87 0.70
C GLY A 120 0.08 -0.01 1.34
N THR A 121 1.07 -0.49 0.58
CA THR A 121 2.20 -1.25 1.14
C THR A 121 3.03 -0.39 2.11
N GLN A 122 3.36 0.85 1.73
CA GLN A 122 4.08 1.79 2.59
C GLN A 122 3.21 2.28 3.74
N SER A 123 1.91 2.53 3.51
CA SER A 123 0.98 2.89 4.59
C SER A 123 0.90 1.79 5.65
N ASN A 124 0.81 0.52 5.23
CA ASN A 124 0.84 -0.63 6.14
C ASN A 124 2.18 -0.74 6.90
N LEU A 125 3.29 -0.40 6.26
CA LEU A 125 4.61 -0.38 6.91
C LEU A 125 4.62 0.67 8.02
N MET A 126 4.22 1.90 7.71
CA MET A 126 4.18 3.00 8.67
C MET A 126 3.22 2.70 9.83
N GLY A 127 2.03 2.16 9.55
CA GLY A 127 1.06 1.78 10.60
C GLY A 127 1.61 0.71 11.56
N LEU A 128 2.23 -0.34 11.02
CA LEU A 128 2.86 -1.39 11.84
C LEU A 128 4.10 -0.88 12.59
N MET A 129 4.89 0.01 11.98
CA MET A 129 6.04 0.65 12.61
C MET A 129 5.62 1.53 13.79
N LEU A 130 4.57 2.33 13.63
CA LEU A 130 3.98 3.11 14.73
C LEU A 130 3.44 2.21 15.84
N ALA A 131 2.78 1.10 15.49
CA ALA A 131 2.30 0.14 16.48
C ALA A 131 3.45 -0.51 17.26
N ARG A 132 4.56 -0.85 16.59
CA ARG A 132 5.79 -1.37 17.21
C ARG A 132 6.41 -0.37 18.17
N ASP A 133 6.63 0.86 17.71
CA ASP A 133 7.29 1.87 18.53
C ASP A 133 6.42 2.25 19.73
N ALA A 134 5.10 2.36 19.54
CA ALA A 134 4.16 2.58 20.64
C ALA A 134 4.15 1.41 21.65
N TYR A 135 4.25 0.16 21.18
CA TYR A 135 4.30 -1.03 22.02
C TYR A 135 5.53 -1.05 22.94
N PHE A 136 6.71 -0.72 22.41
CA PHE A 136 7.95 -0.63 23.19
C PHE A 136 8.00 0.62 24.07
N ALA A 137 7.49 1.77 23.58
CA ALA A 137 7.45 3.01 24.36
C ALA A 137 6.61 2.87 25.63
N ARG A 138 5.51 2.10 25.60
CA ARG A 138 4.71 1.77 26.79
C ARG A 138 5.48 0.97 27.85
N GLN A 139 6.59 0.34 27.46
CA GLN A 139 7.50 -0.39 28.33
C GLN A 139 8.75 0.44 28.69
N GLY A 140 8.78 1.72 28.32
CA GLY A 140 9.90 2.62 28.58
C GLY A 140 11.10 2.43 27.65
N HIS A 141 10.92 1.79 26.48
CA HIS A 141 11.99 1.50 25.52
C HIS A 141 11.79 2.25 24.19
N SER A 142 12.85 2.87 23.66
CA SER A 142 12.82 3.57 22.38
C SER A 142 13.45 2.73 21.27
N VAL A 143 12.62 2.13 20.40
CA VAL A 143 13.15 1.37 19.25
C VAL A 143 13.91 2.27 18.28
N GLN A 144 13.49 3.53 18.15
CA GLN A 144 14.13 4.49 17.27
C GLN A 144 15.60 4.77 17.66
N GLN A 145 15.89 4.80 18.97
CA GLN A 145 17.22 5.13 19.49
C GLN A 145 18.07 3.87 19.75
N ASP A 146 17.44 2.85 20.37
CA ASP A 146 18.15 1.72 20.97
C ASP A 146 17.95 0.41 20.18
N GLY A 147 17.13 0.43 19.12
CA GLY A 147 16.78 -0.76 18.35
C GLY A 147 15.81 -1.70 19.08
N LEU A 148 15.66 -2.92 18.56
CA LEU A 148 14.77 -3.93 19.12
C LEU A 148 15.37 -4.56 20.40
N THR A 149 14.52 -4.88 21.38
CA THR A 149 14.93 -5.53 22.64
C THR A 149 14.00 -6.67 23.05
N GLY A 150 14.45 -7.53 23.96
CA GLY A 150 13.70 -8.68 24.46
C GLY A 150 13.61 -9.84 23.46
N ASP A 151 12.76 -10.84 23.77
CA ASP A 151 12.53 -11.97 22.87
C ASP A 151 11.50 -11.60 21.80
N ILE A 152 11.96 -11.05 20.68
CA ILE A 152 11.12 -10.63 19.55
C ILE A 152 10.25 -11.78 19.02
N ARG A 153 10.65 -13.04 19.21
CA ARG A 153 9.88 -14.22 18.78
C ARG A 153 8.58 -14.40 19.59
N LYS A 154 8.45 -13.71 20.73
CA LYS A 154 7.24 -13.69 21.55
C LYS A 154 6.29 -12.55 21.17
N ILE A 155 6.70 -11.62 20.32
CA ILE A 155 5.85 -10.49 19.92
C ILE A 155 5.08 -10.88 18.66
N ARG A 156 3.75 -10.72 18.70
CA ARG A 156 2.83 -11.15 17.65
C ARG A 156 2.03 -10.00 17.05
N VAL A 157 1.81 -10.08 15.74
CA VAL A 157 0.78 -9.33 15.00
C VAL A 157 -0.24 -10.32 14.50
N LEU A 158 -1.52 -10.06 14.74
CA LEU A 158 -2.59 -10.89 14.22
C LEU A 158 -3.19 -10.24 12.98
N CYS A 159 -3.40 -11.01 11.92
CA CYS A 159 -4.12 -10.56 10.74
C CYS A 159 -4.89 -11.74 10.13
N SER A 160 -5.83 -11.45 9.24
CA SER A 160 -6.56 -12.50 8.52
C SER A 160 -5.59 -13.27 7.61
N GLU A 161 -5.83 -14.55 7.38
CA GLU A 161 -5.16 -15.31 6.30
C GLU A 161 -5.37 -14.69 4.91
N ASN A 162 -6.45 -13.91 4.71
CA ASN A 162 -6.73 -13.12 3.51
C ASN A 162 -6.24 -11.66 3.60
N ALA A 163 -5.46 -11.31 4.62
CA ALA A 163 -4.85 -9.99 4.70
C ALA A 163 -3.79 -9.80 3.60
N HIS A 164 -3.59 -8.56 3.17
CA HIS A 164 -2.58 -8.27 2.15
C HIS A 164 -1.19 -8.71 2.62
N PHE A 165 -0.44 -9.41 1.76
CA PHE A 165 0.87 -9.99 2.07
C PHE A 165 1.89 -8.96 2.59
N SER A 166 1.66 -7.66 2.38
CA SER A 166 2.51 -6.59 2.93
C SER A 166 2.62 -6.66 4.44
N VAL A 167 1.64 -7.21 5.17
CA VAL A 167 1.74 -7.36 6.63
C VAL A 167 2.98 -8.19 6.99
N GLN A 168 3.11 -9.40 6.44
CA GLN A 168 4.26 -10.25 6.68
C GLN A 168 5.57 -9.63 6.15
N LYS A 169 5.55 -9.08 4.93
CA LYS A 169 6.74 -8.41 4.34
C LYS A 169 7.24 -7.26 5.22
N ASN A 170 6.34 -6.44 5.74
CA ASN A 170 6.67 -5.30 6.59
C ASN A 170 7.22 -5.76 7.94
N MET A 171 6.67 -6.83 8.54
CA MET A 171 7.24 -7.42 9.75
C MET A 171 8.67 -7.94 9.55
N ALA A 172 8.96 -8.57 8.40
CA ALA A 172 10.34 -8.93 8.06
C ALA A 172 11.25 -7.72 7.87
N LEU A 173 10.79 -6.70 7.14
CA LEU A 173 11.55 -5.47 6.90
C LEU A 173 11.91 -4.74 8.22
N MET A 174 11.02 -4.77 9.20
CA MET A 174 11.24 -4.17 10.53
C MET A 174 12.07 -5.04 11.49
N GLY A 175 12.62 -6.17 11.02
CA GLY A 175 13.48 -7.06 11.83
C GLY A 175 12.73 -8.04 12.74
N MET A 176 11.41 -8.18 12.59
CA MET A 176 10.58 -9.09 13.42
C MET A 176 10.30 -10.45 12.75
N GLY A 177 10.41 -10.51 11.43
CA GLY A 177 10.28 -11.74 10.62
C GLY A 177 8.83 -12.20 10.42
N TYR A 178 8.61 -13.12 9.48
CA TYR A 178 7.26 -13.62 9.14
C TYR A 178 6.60 -14.39 10.27
N GLN A 179 7.40 -15.06 11.11
CA GLN A 179 6.91 -15.82 12.26
C GLN A 179 6.27 -14.92 13.33
N SER A 180 6.54 -13.61 13.32
CA SER A 180 5.83 -12.66 14.20
C SER A 180 4.37 -12.45 13.79
N VAL A 181 3.93 -12.92 12.61
CA VAL A 181 2.54 -12.80 12.15
C VAL A 181 1.78 -14.09 12.42
N THR A 182 0.71 -13.98 13.20
CA THR A 182 -0.26 -15.05 13.44
C THR A 182 -1.47 -14.85 12.55
N LEU A 183 -1.71 -15.81 11.66
CA LEU A 183 -2.87 -15.78 10.77
C LEU A 183 -4.13 -16.26 11.51
N VAL A 184 -5.20 -15.49 11.36
CA VAL A 184 -6.55 -15.76 11.83
C VAL A 184 -7.38 -16.25 10.65
N LYS A 185 -8.14 -17.32 10.87
CA LYS A 185 -9.01 -17.90 9.85
C LYS A 185 -10.04 -16.90 9.33
N THR A 186 -10.60 -17.22 8.17
CA THR A 186 -11.75 -16.50 7.62
C THR A 186 -13.05 -17.27 7.76
N ASP A 187 -14.16 -16.52 7.81
CA ASP A 187 -15.50 -17.07 7.71
C ASP A 187 -15.85 -17.41 6.25
N GLU A 188 -17.05 -17.96 6.04
CA GLU A 188 -17.56 -18.32 4.71
C GLU A 188 -17.70 -17.12 3.74
N PHE A 189 -17.58 -15.89 4.24
CA PHE A 189 -17.63 -14.65 3.49
C PHE A 189 -16.25 -13.99 3.35
N ALA A 190 -15.17 -14.74 3.60
CA ALA A 190 -13.78 -14.27 3.53
C ALA A 190 -13.44 -13.12 4.51
N ARG A 191 -14.25 -12.91 5.56
CA ARG A 191 -14.00 -11.95 6.63
C ARG A 191 -13.21 -12.62 7.74
N MET A 192 -12.43 -11.86 8.51
CA MET A 192 -11.71 -12.42 9.67
C MET A 192 -12.71 -13.05 10.67
N ASP A 193 -12.50 -14.32 11.02
CA ASP A 193 -13.32 -15.02 12.01
C ASP A 193 -12.97 -14.51 13.43
N VAL A 194 -13.95 -13.88 14.07
CA VAL A 194 -13.83 -13.34 15.43
C VAL A 194 -13.67 -14.43 16.50
N ASN A 195 -14.20 -15.64 16.28
CA ASN A 195 -14.04 -16.75 17.21
C ASN A 195 -12.62 -17.31 17.15
N ASP A 196 -12.08 -17.50 15.94
CA ASP A 196 -10.68 -17.90 15.76
C ASP A 196 -9.74 -16.81 16.28
N LEU A 197 -10.05 -15.53 16.06
CA LEU A 197 -9.30 -14.41 16.64
C LEU A 197 -9.21 -14.52 18.16
N ALA A 198 -10.35 -14.70 18.85
CA ALA A 198 -10.40 -14.85 20.29
C ALA A 198 -9.59 -16.08 20.77
N ALA A 199 -9.67 -17.21 20.05
CA ALA A 199 -8.89 -18.40 20.34
C ALA A 199 -7.38 -18.16 20.18
N LYS A 200 -6.95 -17.45 19.13
CA LYS A 200 -5.54 -17.08 18.89
C LYS A 200 -5.02 -16.13 19.97
N ILE A 201 -5.82 -15.18 20.42
CA ILE A 201 -5.46 -14.30 21.54
C ILE A 201 -5.26 -15.10 22.83
N ALA A 202 -6.18 -16.01 23.14
CA ALA A 202 -6.05 -16.88 24.31
C ALA A 202 -4.81 -17.79 24.23
N GLN A 203 -4.51 -18.33 23.06
CA GLN A 203 -3.33 -19.17 22.83
C GLN A 203 -2.03 -18.38 22.95
N ALA A 204 -1.96 -17.17 22.40
CA ALA A 204 -0.81 -16.28 22.56
C ALA A 204 -0.53 -16.02 24.05
N LYS A 205 -1.58 -15.71 24.82
CA LYS A 205 -1.48 -15.52 26.27
C LYS A 205 -0.95 -16.77 26.99
N ALA A 206 -1.48 -17.96 26.66
CA ALA A 206 -1.02 -19.22 27.24
C ALA A 206 0.46 -19.54 26.92
N ASN A 207 0.94 -19.10 25.75
CA ASN A 207 2.32 -19.28 25.31
C ASN A 207 3.29 -18.22 25.86
N GLY A 208 2.80 -17.26 26.67
CA GLY A 208 3.59 -16.11 27.11
C GLY A 208 4.00 -15.18 25.97
N GLU A 209 3.20 -15.15 24.89
CA GLU A 209 3.36 -14.24 23.76
C GLU A 209 2.62 -12.93 24.02
N GLN A 210 3.12 -11.86 23.42
CA GLN A 210 2.62 -10.51 23.58
C GLN A 210 2.09 -10.01 22.24
N ILE A 211 0.84 -9.56 22.21
CA ILE A 211 0.21 -9.08 20.98
C ILE A 211 0.47 -7.58 20.85
N MET A 212 1.22 -7.22 19.80
CA MET A 212 1.57 -5.84 19.48
C MET A 212 0.45 -5.13 18.72
N ALA A 213 -0.19 -5.82 17.78
CA ALA A 213 -1.22 -5.25 16.92
C ALA A 213 -2.16 -6.31 16.33
N ILE A 214 -3.36 -5.87 15.97
CA ILE A 214 -4.30 -6.62 15.12
C ILE A 214 -4.53 -5.79 13.86
N VAL A 215 -4.31 -6.38 12.69
CA VAL A 215 -4.56 -5.74 11.38
C VAL A 215 -5.91 -6.22 10.85
N ALA A 216 -6.90 -5.33 10.86
CA ALA A 216 -8.21 -5.55 10.26
C ALA A 216 -8.21 -5.06 8.80
N THR A 217 -8.66 -5.91 7.88
CA THR A 217 -8.73 -5.59 6.45
C THR A 217 -10.14 -5.09 6.10
N ALA A 218 -10.24 -3.88 5.58
CA ALA A 218 -11.47 -3.33 5.01
C ALA A 218 -11.43 -3.46 3.47
N GLY A 219 -11.79 -4.65 2.97
CA GLY A 219 -11.71 -5.01 1.56
C GLY A 219 -10.52 -5.93 1.29
N THR A 220 -10.74 -7.24 1.38
CA THR A 220 -9.72 -8.23 0.98
C THR A 220 -9.47 -8.17 -0.53
N THR A 221 -8.24 -8.44 -0.97
CA THR A 221 -7.84 -8.27 -2.38
C THR A 221 -8.71 -9.06 -3.35
N ASP A 222 -9.01 -10.32 -3.01
CA ASP A 222 -9.71 -11.23 -3.92
C ASP A 222 -11.24 -11.16 -3.77
N ALA A 223 -11.74 -11.07 -2.53
CA ALA A 223 -13.18 -11.16 -2.24
C ALA A 223 -13.85 -9.81 -1.93
N GLY A 224 -13.07 -8.73 -1.75
CA GLY A 224 -13.60 -7.43 -1.33
C GLY A 224 -14.23 -7.44 0.07
N ALA A 225 -13.91 -8.44 0.89
CA ALA A 225 -14.59 -8.67 2.15
C ALA A 225 -14.20 -7.66 3.23
N ILE A 226 -15.17 -7.21 4.02
CA ILE A 226 -15.00 -6.28 5.13
C ILE A 226 -15.45 -6.96 6.42
N GLY A 227 -14.54 -7.11 7.38
CA GLY A 227 -14.86 -7.61 8.72
C GLY A 227 -15.44 -6.53 9.64
N PRO A 228 -16.13 -6.90 10.73
CA PRO A 228 -16.70 -5.95 11.68
C PRO A 228 -15.61 -5.24 12.50
N ALA A 229 -15.26 -4.01 12.11
CA ALA A 229 -14.19 -3.21 12.74
C ALA A 229 -14.37 -3.00 14.27
N GLU A 230 -15.61 -2.87 14.75
CA GLU A 230 -15.90 -2.64 16.17
C GLU A 230 -15.52 -3.82 17.06
N ARG A 231 -15.79 -5.06 16.61
CA ARG A 231 -15.49 -6.27 17.39
C ARG A 231 -13.98 -6.55 17.46
N HIS A 232 -13.21 -6.13 16.45
CA HIS A 232 -11.75 -6.20 16.50
C HIS A 232 -11.16 -5.25 17.54
N ARG A 233 -11.76 -4.08 17.74
CA ARG A 233 -11.32 -3.08 18.73
C ARG A 233 -11.54 -3.56 20.17
N GLU A 234 -12.64 -4.29 20.42
CA GLU A 234 -12.92 -4.88 21.74
C GLU A 234 -11.94 -6.01 22.08
N ALA A 235 -11.59 -6.85 21.10
CA ALA A 235 -10.64 -7.94 21.30
C ALA A 235 -9.18 -7.47 21.52
N GLY A 236 -8.84 -6.26 21.07
CA GLY A 236 -7.50 -5.66 21.22
C GLY A 236 -7.28 -4.84 22.49
N ARG A 237 -8.29 -4.72 23.36
CA ARG A 237 -8.19 -4.11 24.70
C ARG A 237 -7.90 -5.19 25.75
#